data_AF-A0A2V7VSX1-F1
#
_entry.id   AF-A0A2V7VSX1-F1
#
_cell.length_a   1.000
_cell.length_b   1.000
_cell.length_c   1.000
_cell.angle_alpha   90.00
_cell.angle_beta   90.00
_cell.angle_gamma   90.00
#
_symmetry.space_group_name_H-M   'P 1'
#
loop_
_entity.id
_entity.type
_entity.pdbx_description
1 polymer ?
#
loop_
_entity_poly.entity_id
_entity_poly.type
_entity_poly.pdbx_seq_one_letter_code
_entity_poly.pdbx_strand_id
1 'polypeptide(L)'
;MREEDIALIRKFGDWIARDRGEDNALAGQILALPASSRDAWLAQHPEAQTIEVLEALLHAASDPISVTELVLKHVATVRVPDELDFARDAVADHARHLRAEALAEAGAQPEKASPPLVRSGGSKGDIARAMELIEKFGLQRLLHPKR
;
A
#
# COMPACT_ATOMS: atom_id res chain seq x y z
N MET A 1 -18.66 7.49 -8.94
CA MET A 1 -18.11 6.14 -8.77
C MET A 1 -19.13 5.16 -9.32
N ARG A 2 -18.74 4.36 -10.31
CA ARG A 2 -19.60 3.39 -10.98
C ARG A 2 -19.67 2.10 -10.16
N GLU A 3 -20.70 1.28 -10.35
CA GLU A 3 -20.84 -0.01 -9.64
C GLU A 3 -19.66 -0.95 -9.90
N GLU A 4 -19.10 -0.90 -11.11
CA GLU A 4 -17.89 -1.63 -11.51
C GLU A 4 -16.68 -1.25 -10.65
N ASP A 5 -16.49 0.04 -10.37
CA ASP A 5 -15.39 0.53 -9.53
C ASP A 5 -15.55 0.02 -8.08
N ILE A 6 -16.79 -0.05 -7.57
CA ILE A 6 -17.10 -0.55 -6.22
C ILE A 6 -16.84 -2.06 -6.11
N ALA A 7 -17.23 -2.83 -7.13
CA ALA A 7 -16.99 -4.27 -7.17
C ALA A 7 -15.48 -4.58 -7.21
N LEU A 8 -14.71 -3.79 -7.95
CA LEU A 8 -13.25 -3.90 -8.05
C LEU A 8 -12.57 -3.60 -6.71
N ILE A 9 -12.96 -2.52 -6.04
CA ILE A 9 -12.47 -2.16 -4.69
C ILE A 9 -12.82 -3.25 -3.68
N ARG A 10 -14.03 -3.82 -3.71
CA ARG A 10 -14.40 -4.94 -2.83
C ARG A 10 -13.56 -6.17 -3.12
N LYS A 11 -13.36 -6.53 -4.39
CA LYS A 11 -12.54 -7.68 -4.79
C LYS A 11 -11.09 -7.53 -4.28
N PHE A 12 -10.54 -6.32 -4.36
CA PHE A 12 -9.21 -6.00 -3.82
C PHE A 12 -9.18 -6.03 -2.29
N GLY A 13 -10.18 -5.43 -1.64
CA GLY A 13 -10.31 -5.48 -0.18
C GLY A 13 -10.42 -6.91 0.33
N ASP A 14 -11.22 -7.76 -0.32
CA ASP A 14 -11.38 -9.18 0.01
C ASP A 14 -10.11 -9.98 -0.29
N TRP A 15 -9.40 -9.67 -1.38
CA TRP A 15 -8.15 -10.32 -1.75
C TRP A 15 -7.05 -10.02 -0.71
N ILE A 16 -6.90 -8.76 -0.32
CA ILE A 16 -5.97 -8.36 0.73
C ILE A 16 -6.42 -8.86 2.11
N ALA A 17 -7.71 -8.79 2.45
CA ALA A 17 -8.21 -9.23 3.75
C ALA A 17 -8.06 -10.74 3.97
N ARG A 18 -8.15 -11.55 2.90
CA ARG A 18 -7.91 -12.99 2.96
C ARG A 18 -6.47 -13.34 3.35
N ASP A 19 -5.51 -12.50 2.98
CA ASP A 19 -4.07 -12.73 3.24
C ASP A 19 -3.54 -11.90 4.44
N ARG A 20 -4.35 -10.94 4.93
CA ARG A 20 -4.11 -10.17 6.17
C ARG A 20 -4.49 -10.91 7.46
N GLY A 21 -5.05 -12.12 7.36
CA GLY A 21 -5.48 -12.92 8.49
C GLY A 21 -4.31 -13.44 9.32
N GLU A 22 -3.71 -12.57 10.14
CA GLU A 22 -2.73 -12.87 11.19
C GLU A 22 -1.45 -13.58 10.69
N ASP A 23 -0.32 -12.86 10.72
CA ASP A 23 1.01 -13.34 10.36
C ASP A 23 1.24 -13.56 8.86
N ASN A 24 1.34 -12.47 8.10
CA ASN A 24 2.24 -12.50 6.96
C ASN A 24 3.67 -12.67 7.51
N ALA A 25 4.06 -13.93 7.75
CA ALA A 25 5.31 -14.31 8.39
C ALA A 25 6.53 -13.77 7.62
N LEU A 26 6.38 -13.51 6.32
CA LEU A 26 7.40 -12.87 5.50
C LEU A 26 7.56 -11.39 5.84
N ALA A 27 6.46 -10.64 6.01
CA ALA A 27 6.53 -9.26 6.48
C ALA A 27 7.21 -9.16 7.86
N GLY A 28 6.87 -10.07 8.79
CA GLY A 28 7.53 -10.17 10.09
C GLY A 28 9.03 -10.47 9.98
N GLN A 29 9.40 -11.42 9.12
CA GLN A 29 10.81 -11.74 8.84
C GLN A 29 11.57 -10.53 8.29
N ILE A 30 11.00 -9.80 7.32
CA ILE A 30 11.61 -8.60 6.73
C ILE A 30 11.76 -7.49 7.79
N LEU A 31 10.75 -7.26 8.61
CA LEU A 31 10.80 -6.22 9.64
C LEU A 31 11.82 -6.54 10.74
N ALA A 32 12.05 -7.82 11.04
CA ALA A 32 13.07 -8.28 11.97
C ALA A 32 14.51 -8.10 11.45
N LEU A 33 14.69 -7.92 10.12
CA LEU A 33 16.01 -7.60 9.55
C LEU A 33 16.38 -6.14 9.81
N PRO A 34 17.70 -5.84 9.93
CA PRO A 34 18.19 -4.48 9.85
C PRO A 34 17.73 -3.81 8.55
N ALA A 35 17.34 -2.54 8.62
CA ALA A 35 16.83 -1.78 7.47
C ALA A 35 17.73 -1.88 6.23
N SER A 36 19.06 -1.83 6.43
CA SER A 36 20.07 -1.95 5.37
C SER A 36 20.08 -3.29 4.64
N SER A 37 19.50 -4.34 5.24
CA SER A 37 19.52 -5.71 4.71
C SER A 37 18.21 -6.12 4.04
N ARG A 38 17.13 -5.36 4.24
CA ARG A 38 15.78 -5.70 3.75
C ARG A 38 15.72 -5.78 2.21
N ASP A 39 16.38 -4.85 1.54
CA ASP A 39 16.43 -4.79 0.08
C ASP A 39 17.13 -6.01 -0.53
N ALA A 40 18.30 -6.36 0.01
CA ALA A 40 19.05 -7.53 -0.42
C ALA A 40 18.28 -8.84 -0.15
N TRP A 41 17.55 -8.90 0.96
CA TRP A 41 16.72 -10.05 1.30
C TRP A 41 15.55 -10.20 0.32
N LEU A 42 14.82 -9.12 -0.02
CA LEU A 42 13.74 -9.16 -1.01
C LEU A 42 14.23 -9.57 -2.40
N ALA A 43 15.45 -9.18 -2.78
CA ALA A 43 16.06 -9.62 -4.03
C ALA A 43 16.36 -11.13 -4.05
N GLN A 44 16.62 -11.73 -2.89
CA GLN A 44 16.89 -13.17 -2.73
C GLN A 44 15.62 -14.01 -2.55
N HIS A 45 14.50 -13.39 -2.17
CA HIS A 45 13.21 -14.04 -1.90
C HIS A 45 12.13 -13.43 -2.80
N PRO A 46 12.15 -13.68 -4.13
CA PRO A 46 11.17 -13.14 -5.06
C PRO A 46 9.73 -13.55 -4.75
N GLU A 47 9.53 -14.67 -4.05
CA GLU A 47 8.24 -15.11 -3.51
C GLU A 47 7.65 -14.15 -2.47
N ALA A 48 8.47 -13.30 -1.85
CA ALA A 48 8.03 -12.26 -0.92
C ALA A 48 7.73 -10.92 -1.61
N GLN A 49 7.99 -10.80 -2.92
CA GLN A 49 7.65 -9.60 -3.70
C GLN A 49 6.20 -9.67 -4.17
N THR A 50 5.27 -9.68 -3.23
CA THR A 50 3.82 -9.66 -3.50
C THR A 50 3.18 -8.40 -2.92
N ILE A 51 2.00 -8.04 -3.43
CA ILE A 51 1.28 -6.85 -2.96
C ILE A 51 0.90 -7.02 -1.49
N GLU A 52 0.51 -8.23 -1.12
CA GLU A 52 0.08 -8.59 0.23
C GLU A 52 1.22 -8.44 1.24
N VAL A 53 2.44 -8.88 0.90
CA VAL A 53 3.63 -8.69 1.75
C VAL A 53 3.97 -7.21 1.86
N LEU A 54 4.00 -6.48 0.74
CA LEU A 54 4.33 -5.04 0.77
C LEU A 54 3.31 -4.23 1.58
N GLU A 55 2.03 -4.54 1.46
CA GLU A 55 0.97 -3.90 2.22
C GLU A 55 1.04 -4.26 3.72
N ALA A 56 1.38 -5.51 4.04
CA ALA A 56 1.60 -5.95 5.41
C ALA A 56 2.80 -5.24 6.06
N LEU A 57 3.87 -4.98 5.30
CA LEU A 57 4.99 -4.16 5.76
C LEU A 57 4.55 -2.76 6.16
N LEU A 58 3.74 -2.09 5.32
CA LEU A 58 3.22 -0.75 5.62
C LEU A 58 2.39 -0.73 6.92
N HIS A 59 1.59 -1.77 7.17
CA HIS A 59 0.74 -1.85 8.36
C HIS A 59 1.53 -2.14 9.66
N ALA A 60 2.62 -2.91 9.57
CA ALA A 60 3.39 -3.35 10.72
C ALA A 60 4.66 -2.54 10.98
N ALA A 61 4.92 -1.49 10.19
CA ALA A 61 6.13 -0.69 10.28
C ALA A 61 6.21 0.13 11.59
N SER A 62 7.25 -0.14 12.39
CA SER A 62 7.66 0.75 13.49
C SER A 62 8.55 1.91 13.03
N ASP A 63 9.21 1.74 11.87
CA ASP A 63 9.96 2.78 11.16
C ASP A 63 9.29 3.03 9.79
N PRO A 64 8.31 3.94 9.75
CA PRO A 64 7.51 4.16 8.54
C PRO A 64 8.34 4.75 7.38
N ILE A 65 9.41 5.50 7.64
CA ILE A 65 10.22 6.10 6.58
C ILE A 65 11.00 5.02 5.83
N SER A 66 11.75 4.17 6.54
CA SER A 66 12.51 3.09 5.89
C SER A 66 11.61 2.11 5.15
N VAL A 67 10.46 1.77 5.74
CA VAL A 67 9.55 0.80 5.13
C VAL A 67 8.86 1.36 3.89
N THR A 68 8.42 2.61 3.93
CA THR A 68 7.78 3.25 2.74
C THR A 68 8.77 3.40 1.59
N GLU A 69 10.06 3.69 1.85
CA GLU A 69 11.10 3.70 0.83
C GLU A 69 11.31 2.31 0.20
N LEU A 70 11.36 1.27 1.02
CA LEU A 70 11.48 -0.12 0.55
C LEU A 70 10.28 -0.50 -0.34
N VAL A 71 9.05 -0.21 0.12
CA VAL A 71 7.83 -0.53 -0.63
C VAL A 71 7.79 0.21 -1.96
N LEU A 72 8.09 1.51 -1.98
CA LEU A 72 8.09 2.30 -3.23
C LEU A 72 9.12 1.80 -4.25
N LYS A 73 10.22 1.21 -3.79
CA LYS A 73 11.25 0.62 -4.67
C LYS A 73 10.77 -0.67 -5.34
N HIS A 74 10.02 -1.51 -4.62
CA HIS A 74 9.66 -2.87 -5.07
C HIS A 74 8.24 -2.98 -5.63
N VAL A 75 7.31 -2.09 -5.30
CA VAL A 75 5.90 -2.20 -5.71
C VAL A 75 5.70 -2.24 -7.24
N ALA A 76 6.58 -1.59 -8.00
CA ALA A 76 6.51 -1.60 -9.47
C ALA A 76 6.97 -2.94 -10.09
N THR A 77 7.76 -3.74 -9.38
CA THR A 77 8.29 -5.03 -9.87
C THR A 77 7.39 -6.21 -9.55
N VAL A 78 6.43 -6.03 -8.63
CA VAL A 78 5.45 -7.05 -8.26
C VAL A 78 4.55 -7.38 -9.45
N ARG A 79 4.40 -8.67 -9.75
CA ARG A 79 3.42 -9.14 -10.73
C ARG A 79 2.07 -9.24 -10.05
N VAL A 80 1.06 -8.64 -10.69
CA VAL A 80 -0.35 -8.76 -10.30
C VAL A 80 -1.14 -9.28 -11.50
N PRO A 81 -2.25 -9.98 -11.29
CA PRO A 81 -3.21 -10.25 -12.36
C PRO A 81 -3.68 -8.94 -13.01
N ASP A 82 -3.90 -8.92 -14.32
CA ASP A 82 -4.31 -7.72 -15.07
C ASP A 82 -5.57 -7.06 -14.48
N GLU A 83 -6.50 -7.87 -13.98
CA GLU A 83 -7.72 -7.44 -13.29
C GLU A 83 -7.48 -6.69 -11.97
N LEU A 84 -6.25 -6.74 -11.45
CA LEU A 84 -5.78 -6.11 -10.22
C LEU A 84 -4.59 -5.17 -10.48
N ASP A 85 -4.40 -4.69 -11.72
CA ASP A 85 -3.28 -3.81 -12.05
C ASP A 85 -3.21 -2.54 -11.19
N PHE A 86 -4.38 -2.02 -10.78
CA PHE A 86 -4.51 -0.88 -9.86
C PHE A 86 -3.97 -1.15 -8.44
N ALA A 87 -3.78 -2.41 -8.05
CA ALA A 87 -3.28 -2.77 -6.72
C ALA A 87 -1.88 -2.19 -6.45
N ARG A 88 -1.02 -2.15 -7.48
CA ARG A 88 0.32 -1.56 -7.40
C ARG A 88 0.24 -0.07 -7.09
N ASP A 89 -0.63 0.64 -7.81
CA ASP A 89 -0.82 2.08 -7.62
C ASP A 89 -1.41 2.38 -6.25
N ALA A 90 -2.38 1.58 -5.79
CA ALA A 90 -2.99 1.74 -4.47
C ALA A 90 -1.96 1.58 -3.33
N VAL A 91 -1.12 0.54 -3.37
CA VAL A 91 -0.05 0.35 -2.36
C VAL A 91 1.03 1.44 -2.47
N ALA A 92 1.39 1.86 -3.68
CA ALA A 92 2.34 2.96 -3.86
C ALA A 92 1.81 4.29 -3.29
N ASP A 93 0.52 4.60 -3.50
CA ASP A 93 -0.11 5.79 -2.94
C ASP A 93 -0.20 5.73 -1.42
N HIS A 94 -0.55 4.56 -0.85
CA HIS A 94 -0.55 4.34 0.59
C HIS A 94 0.86 4.58 1.19
N ALA A 95 1.90 4.02 0.56
CA ALA A 95 3.28 4.22 1.00
C ALA A 95 3.71 5.70 0.94
N ARG A 96 3.33 6.44 -0.12
CA ARG A 96 3.61 7.88 -0.23
C ARG A 96 2.92 8.69 0.86
N HIS A 97 1.68 8.35 1.17
CA HIS A 97 0.90 9.02 2.20
C HIS A 97 1.55 8.85 3.58
N LEU A 98 1.82 7.60 3.98
CA LEU A 98 2.49 7.29 5.25
C LEU A 98 3.87 7.96 5.36
N ARG A 99 4.62 8.02 4.24
CA ARG A 99 5.92 8.70 4.22
C ARG A 99 5.78 10.20 4.46
N ALA A 100 4.79 10.84 3.83
CA ALA A 100 4.55 12.27 4.00
C ALA A 100 4.16 12.60 5.45
N GLU A 101 3.33 11.76 6.07
CA GLU A 101 2.95 11.89 7.50
C GLU A 101 4.18 11.74 8.40
N ALA A 102 4.95 10.67 8.23
CA ALA A 102 6.14 10.42 9.03
C ALA A 102 7.20 11.52 8.90
N LEU A 103 7.39 12.08 7.70
CA LEU A 103 8.31 13.21 7.48
C LEU A 103 7.81 14.49 8.17
N ALA A 104 6.50 14.76 8.07
CA ALA A 104 5.90 15.92 8.74
C ALA A 104 6.02 15.82 10.27
N GLU A 105 5.80 14.63 10.85
CA GLU A 105 5.99 14.37 12.28
C GLU A 105 7.46 14.52 12.72
N ALA A 106 8.41 14.11 11.88
CA ALA A 106 9.84 14.28 12.13
C ALA A 106 10.33 15.74 11.99
N GLY A 107 9.44 16.69 11.67
CA GLY A 107 9.81 18.09 11.42
C GLY A 107 10.61 18.29 10.13
N ALA A 108 10.67 17.28 9.27
CA ALA A 108 11.22 17.38 7.93
C ALA A 108 10.12 17.92 7.01
N GLN A 109 10.43 18.93 6.18
CA GLN A 109 9.48 19.30 5.14
C GLN A 109 9.40 18.14 4.14
N PRO A 110 8.18 17.66 3.80
CA PRO A 110 8.05 16.70 2.72
C PRO A 110 8.62 17.34 1.45
N GLU A 111 9.62 16.70 0.84
CA GLU A 111 10.14 17.12 -0.47
C GLU A 111 8.94 17.28 -1.40
N LYS A 112 8.81 18.47 -2.02
CA LYS A 112 7.68 18.82 -2.88
C LYS A 112 7.38 17.66 -3.81
N ALA A 113 6.27 16.97 -3.54
CA ALA A 113 5.82 15.83 -4.32
C ALA A 113 5.82 16.25 -5.80
N SER A 114 6.51 15.46 -6.63
CA SER A 114 6.39 15.61 -8.08
C SER A 114 4.89 15.60 -8.42
N PRO A 115 4.42 16.53 -9.28
CA PRO A 115 3.02 16.61 -9.61
C PRO A 115 2.56 15.24 -10.12
N PRO A 116 1.40 14.74 -9.67
CA PRO A 116 1.06 13.35 -9.92
C PRO A 116 1.01 13.13 -11.43
N LEU A 117 1.56 12.01 -11.91
CA LEU A 117 1.49 11.64 -13.32
C LEU A 117 0.03 11.65 -13.75
N VAL A 118 -0.33 12.62 -14.59
CA VAL A 118 -1.59 12.60 -15.32
C VAL A 118 -1.41 11.53 -16.37
N ARG A 119 -1.92 10.32 -16.11
CA ARG A 119 -2.27 9.38 -17.17
C ARG A 119 -3.76 9.11 -17.06
N SER A 120 -4.43 9.45 -18.16
CA SER A 120 -5.86 9.40 -18.35
C SER A 120 -6.39 7.97 -18.16
N GLY A 121 -7.30 7.81 -17.19
CA GLY A 121 -8.07 6.59 -16.95
C GLY A 121 -8.41 6.42 -15.47
N GLY A 122 -9.50 7.05 -15.02
CA GLY A 122 -9.87 7.18 -13.60
C GLY A 122 -9.29 8.46 -13.02
N SER A 123 -10.10 9.50 -12.81
CA SER A 123 -9.56 10.82 -12.45
C SER A 123 -8.99 10.79 -11.03
N LYS A 124 -7.98 11.62 -10.74
CA LYS A 124 -7.45 11.84 -9.37
C LYS A 124 -8.52 12.28 -8.36
N GLY A 125 -9.66 12.77 -8.87
CA GLY A 125 -10.83 13.04 -8.06
C GLY A 125 -11.52 11.78 -7.56
N ASP A 126 -11.39 10.63 -8.23
CA ASP A 126 -12.12 9.41 -7.89
C ASP A 126 -11.48 8.65 -6.72
N ILE A 127 -10.16 8.65 -6.58
CA ILE A 127 -9.46 8.05 -5.43
C ILE A 127 -9.60 8.93 -4.19
N ALA A 128 -9.40 10.25 -4.32
CA ALA A 128 -9.65 11.20 -3.24
C ALA A 128 -11.11 11.14 -2.78
N ARG A 129 -12.06 10.98 -3.71
CA ARG A 129 -13.48 10.82 -3.41
C ARG A 129 -13.82 9.44 -2.86
N ALA A 130 -13.12 8.37 -3.26
CA ALA A 130 -13.29 7.05 -2.64
C ALA A 130 -12.83 7.08 -1.17
N MET A 131 -11.69 7.71 -0.88
CA MET A 131 -11.20 7.96 0.48
C MET A 131 -12.17 8.82 1.30
N GLU A 132 -12.66 9.93 0.73
CA GLU A 132 -13.66 10.80 1.34
C GLU A 132 -14.99 10.07 1.61
N LEU A 133 -15.40 9.16 0.72
CA LEU A 133 -16.61 8.34 0.89
C LEU A 133 -16.41 7.25 1.95
N ILE A 134 -15.21 6.67 2.07
CA ILE A 134 -14.89 5.70 3.12
C ILE A 134 -14.98 6.36 4.51
N GLU A 135 -14.46 7.57 4.62
CA GLU A 135 -14.51 8.37 5.85
C GLU A 135 -15.94 8.84 6.15
N LYS A 136 -16.66 9.35 5.15
CA LYS A 136 -18.02 9.90 5.27
C LYS A 136 -19.11 8.86 5.57
N PHE A 137 -18.99 7.65 5.04
CA PHE A 137 -19.97 6.58 5.25
C PHE A 137 -19.56 5.58 6.35
N GLY A 138 -18.48 5.87 7.10
CA GLY A 138 -18.02 5.00 8.18
C GLY A 138 -17.64 3.60 7.67
N LEU A 139 -17.20 3.50 6.41
CA LEU A 139 -16.81 2.25 5.76
C LEU A 139 -15.39 1.82 6.13
N GLN A 140 -14.81 2.42 7.17
CA GLN A 140 -13.58 1.98 7.83
C GLN A 140 -13.59 0.49 8.16
N ARG A 141 -14.78 -0.10 8.36
CA ARG A 141 -14.99 -1.55 8.59
C ARG A 141 -14.73 -2.43 7.35
N LEU A 142 -14.70 -1.86 6.15
CA LEU A 142 -14.26 -2.55 4.93
C LEU A 142 -12.73 -2.54 4.81
N LEU A 143 -12.06 -1.58 5.43
CA LEU A 143 -10.59 -1.54 5.57
C LEU A 143 -10.12 -2.38 6.78
N HIS A 144 -10.98 -2.53 7.79
CA HIS A 144 -10.78 -3.35 8.99
C HIS A 144 -12.02 -4.20 9.28
N PRO A 145 -12.17 -5.40 8.68
CA PRO A 145 -13.23 -6.31 9.07
C PRO A 145 -12.95 -6.82 10.49
N LYS A 146 -13.83 -6.50 11.44
CA LYS A 146 -13.81 -7.14 12.77
C LYS A 146 -14.15 -8.63 12.59
N ARG A 147 -13.31 -9.47 13.20
CA ARG A 147 -13.50 -10.91 13.47
C ARG A 147 -14.91 -11.24 13.93
#